data_AF-M5CDV7-F1
#
_entry.id   AF-M5CDV7-F1
#
_cell.length_a   1.000
_cell.length_b   1.000
_cell.length_c   1.000
_cell.angle_alpha   90.00
_cell.angle_beta   90.00
_cell.angle_gamma   90.00
#
_symmetry.space_group_name_H-M   'P 1'
#
loop_
_entity.id
_entity.type
_entity.pdbx_description
1 polymer ?
#
loop_
_entity_poly.entity_id
_entity_poly.type
_entity_poly.pdbx_seq_one_letter_code
_entity_poly.pdbx_strand_id
1 'polypeptide(L)'
;MRITNTAGCPVAECAVDLGPNCPAPLKGPYDSSGFPVGCKSACGANLDGNQANSKNCCSGQYSTPQTCPPSGVQYYSYFKNACPRSYVYAYDESSKTALWTCPAAKKADYTLTFCP
;
A
#
# COMPACT_ATOMS: atom_id res chain seq x y z
N MET A 1 -0.03 7.61 7.78
CA MET A 1 1.34 8.13 7.98
C MET A 1 1.74 9.08 6.85
N ARG A 2 2.65 10.00 7.13
CA ARG A 2 3.24 10.92 6.14
C ARG A 2 4.75 11.01 6.34
N ILE A 3 5.51 11.08 5.24
CA ILE A 3 6.96 11.28 5.23
C ILE A 3 7.25 12.63 4.55
N THR A 4 7.59 13.64 5.33
CA THR A 4 8.01 14.95 4.84
C THR A 4 9.54 15.07 4.81
N ASN A 5 10.05 16.10 4.13
CA ASN A 5 11.48 16.36 4.03
C ASN A 5 11.79 17.86 4.02
N THR A 6 13.01 18.23 4.42
CA THR A 6 13.46 19.63 4.50
C THR A 6 13.86 20.24 3.15
N ALA A 7 13.84 19.48 2.06
CA ALA A 7 14.44 19.87 0.78
C ALA A 7 13.42 20.04 -0.37
N GLY A 8 12.14 20.14 -0.04
CA GLY A 8 11.04 20.36 -1.00
C GLY A 8 10.87 19.21 -2.01
N CYS A 9 11.33 18.00 -1.69
CA CYS A 9 11.07 16.81 -2.49
C CYS A 9 9.62 16.34 -2.30
N PRO A 10 9.07 15.55 -3.24
CA PRO A 10 7.73 14.99 -3.08
C PRO A 10 7.55 14.19 -1.79
N VAL A 11 6.35 14.26 -1.22
CA VAL A 11 5.94 13.60 0.01
C VAL A 11 5.28 12.25 -0.29
N ALA A 12 5.68 11.21 0.45
CA ALA A 12 4.97 9.94 0.50
C ALA A 12 3.92 9.99 1.62
N GLU A 13 2.67 9.62 1.34
CA GLU A 13 1.63 9.63 2.39
C GLU A 13 0.46 8.68 2.14
N CYS A 14 -0.15 8.29 3.25
CA CYS A 14 -1.47 7.68 3.37
C CYS A 14 -2.07 8.22 4.67
N ALA A 15 -2.78 9.35 4.60
CA ALA A 15 -3.25 10.11 5.76
C ALA A 15 -4.68 9.74 6.19
N VAL A 16 -5.35 8.87 5.43
CA VAL A 16 -6.73 8.45 5.70
C VAL A 16 -6.74 7.27 6.67
N ASP A 17 -7.71 7.26 7.58
CA ASP A 17 -8.05 6.05 8.34
C ASP A 17 -8.77 5.05 7.42
N LEU A 18 -8.09 3.96 7.09
CA LEU A 18 -8.63 2.87 6.27
C LEU A 18 -9.54 1.92 7.05
N GLY A 19 -9.57 1.99 8.38
CA GLY A 19 -10.36 1.09 9.23
C GLY A 19 -11.86 1.16 8.97
N PRO A 20 -12.50 2.35 9.06
CA PRO A 20 -13.95 2.51 8.93
C PRO A 20 -14.54 1.94 7.64
N ASN A 21 -13.81 2.07 6.52
CA ASN A 21 -14.25 1.64 5.19
C ASN A 21 -13.56 0.35 4.71
N CYS A 22 -12.83 -0.35 5.58
CA CYS A 22 -12.12 -1.56 5.20
C CYS A 22 -13.10 -2.64 4.69
N PRO A 23 -12.92 -3.17 3.46
CA PRO A 23 -13.75 -4.24 2.93
C PRO A 23 -13.77 -5.45 3.87
N ALA A 24 -14.94 -6.09 4.01
CA ALA A 24 -15.13 -7.16 4.98
C ALA A 24 -14.07 -8.30 4.90
N PRO A 25 -13.66 -8.79 3.71
CA PRO A 25 -12.64 -9.84 3.60
C PRO A 25 -11.23 -9.38 4.02
N LEU A 26 -11.00 -8.08 4.13
CA LEU A 26 -9.71 -7.48 4.45
C LEU A 26 -9.60 -7.03 5.91
N LYS A 27 -10.70 -6.99 6.65
CA LYS A 27 -10.70 -6.57 8.05
C LYS A 27 -9.74 -7.42 8.88
N GLY A 28 -8.82 -6.75 9.56
CA GLY A 28 -7.87 -7.38 10.45
C GLY A 28 -6.46 -6.77 10.36
N PRO A 29 -5.54 -7.16 11.24
CA PRO A 29 -5.70 -8.18 12.30
C PRO A 29 -6.72 -7.75 13.38
N TYR A 30 -7.19 -8.71 14.17
CA TYR A 30 -8.13 -8.47 15.27
C TYR A 30 -7.37 -8.46 16.60
N ASP A 31 -7.75 -7.57 17.51
CA ASP A 31 -7.27 -7.60 18.88
C ASP A 31 -7.98 -8.68 19.73
N SER A 32 -7.66 -8.75 21.02
CA SER A 32 -8.25 -9.70 21.96
C SER A 32 -9.74 -9.51 22.22
N SER A 33 -10.31 -8.35 21.88
CA SER A 33 -11.75 -8.07 21.97
C SER A 33 -12.52 -8.44 20.69
N GLY A 34 -11.80 -8.86 19.64
CA GLY A 34 -12.38 -9.10 18.32
C GLY A 34 -12.57 -7.82 17.50
N PHE A 35 -11.95 -6.71 17.89
CA PHE A 35 -11.99 -5.46 17.12
C PHE A 35 -10.92 -5.47 16.01
N PRO A 36 -11.26 -5.13 14.75
CA PRO A 36 -10.28 -5.05 13.66
C PRO A 36 -9.40 -3.81 13.84
N VAL A 37 -8.12 -4.00 14.17
CA VAL A 37 -7.13 -2.93 14.37
C VAL A 37 -6.41 -2.53 13.07
N GLY A 38 -6.89 -3.00 11.92
CA GLY A 38 -6.28 -2.69 10.63
C GLY A 38 -7.10 -3.16 9.43
N CYS A 39 -6.53 -2.91 8.25
CA CYS A 39 -7.04 -3.38 6.98
C CYS A 39 -5.92 -4.09 6.21
N LYS A 40 -6.04 -5.41 6.04
CA LYS A 40 -5.06 -6.23 5.31
C LYS A 40 -5.10 -5.89 3.82
N SER A 41 -3.96 -6.03 3.14
CA SER A 41 -3.97 -6.15 1.68
C SER A 41 -4.65 -7.46 1.26
N ALA A 42 -5.06 -7.57 -0.01
CA ALA A 42 -5.61 -8.82 -0.54
C ALA A 42 -4.62 -9.99 -0.42
N CYS A 43 -3.31 -9.73 -0.57
CA CYS A 43 -2.27 -10.72 -0.32
C CYS A 43 -2.24 -11.16 1.15
N GLY A 44 -2.25 -10.21 2.09
CA GLY A 44 -2.21 -10.50 3.52
C GLY A 44 -3.48 -11.18 4.04
N ALA A 45 -4.62 -10.97 3.37
CA ALA A 45 -5.86 -11.68 3.63
C ALA A 45 -5.94 -13.06 2.94
N ASN A 46 -4.95 -13.42 2.12
CA ASN A 46 -4.88 -14.68 1.37
C ASN A 46 -6.16 -14.97 0.57
N LEU A 47 -6.70 -13.97 -0.12
CA LEU A 47 -8.03 -14.07 -0.77
C LEU A 47 -8.10 -15.10 -1.90
N ASP A 48 -6.97 -15.45 -2.51
CA ASP A 48 -6.87 -16.48 -3.54
C ASP A 48 -6.38 -17.84 -3.00
N GLY A 49 -6.12 -17.93 -1.69
CA GLY A 49 -5.72 -19.17 -1.02
C GLY A 49 -4.28 -19.62 -1.28
N ASN A 50 -3.49 -18.90 -2.09
CA ASN A 50 -2.13 -19.34 -2.45
C ASN A 50 -1.17 -18.16 -2.64
N GLN A 51 -0.63 -17.64 -1.53
CA GLN A 51 0.36 -16.57 -1.55
C GLN A 51 1.64 -16.90 -2.35
N ALA A 52 1.96 -18.18 -2.62
CA ALA A 52 3.15 -18.56 -3.38
C ALA A 52 2.98 -18.41 -4.90
N ASN A 53 1.74 -18.36 -5.40
CA ASN A 53 1.42 -18.17 -6.80
C ASN A 53 0.15 -17.32 -6.96
N SER A 54 0.23 -16.05 -6.56
CA SER A 54 -0.92 -15.15 -6.36
C SER A 54 -0.78 -13.86 -7.15
N LYS A 55 -1.89 -13.43 -7.78
CA LYS A 55 -2.00 -12.07 -8.37
C LYS A 55 -2.05 -10.99 -7.31
N ASN A 56 -2.60 -11.29 -6.13
CA ASN A 56 -2.66 -10.35 -5.03
C ASN A 56 -1.27 -10.10 -4.41
N CYS A 57 -0.39 -11.10 -4.44
CA CYS A 57 0.97 -11.04 -3.89
C CYS A 57 2.08 -10.79 -4.93
N CYS A 58 1.78 -10.90 -6.23
CA CYS A 58 2.77 -10.97 -7.31
C CYS A 58 3.86 -12.00 -7.09
N SER A 59 3.44 -13.24 -6.93
CA SER A 59 4.32 -14.37 -6.67
C SER A 59 4.12 -15.46 -7.72
N GLY A 60 5.09 -16.38 -7.80
CA GLY A 60 5.06 -17.48 -8.77
C GLY A 60 5.02 -16.98 -10.21
N GLN A 61 4.02 -17.39 -10.97
CA GLN A 61 3.83 -16.97 -12.37
C GLN A 61 3.47 -15.48 -12.51
N TYR A 62 3.07 -14.82 -11.40
CA TYR A 62 2.73 -13.39 -11.35
C TYR A 62 3.89 -12.54 -10.79
N SER A 63 5.13 -13.02 -10.85
CA SER A 63 6.31 -12.37 -10.24
C SER A 63 6.95 -11.27 -11.09
N THR A 64 6.25 -10.73 -12.09
CA THR A 64 6.72 -9.58 -12.87
C THR A 64 5.60 -8.54 -13.04
N PRO A 65 5.93 -7.26 -13.30
CA PRO A 65 4.92 -6.24 -13.58
C PRO A 65 4.00 -6.59 -14.75
N GLN A 66 4.53 -7.27 -15.77
CA GLN A 66 3.78 -7.69 -16.94
C GLN A 66 2.78 -8.81 -16.62
N THR A 67 3.15 -9.74 -15.75
CA THR A 67 2.25 -10.85 -15.35
C THR A 67 1.35 -10.49 -14.17
N CYS A 68 1.66 -9.42 -13.44
CA CYS A 68 0.87 -8.91 -12.32
C CYS A 68 0.38 -7.48 -12.62
N PRO A 69 -0.58 -7.26 -13.52
CA PRO A 69 -1.13 -5.93 -13.71
C PRO A 69 -2.01 -5.52 -12.51
N PRO A 70 -2.15 -4.22 -12.20
CA PRO A 70 -3.00 -3.75 -11.10
C PRO A 70 -4.48 -4.17 -11.26
N SER A 71 -4.96 -4.40 -12.49
CA SER A 71 -6.29 -4.93 -12.76
C SER A 71 -6.52 -6.36 -12.25
N GLY A 72 -5.45 -7.11 -12.02
CA GLY A 72 -5.48 -8.46 -11.44
C GLY A 72 -5.43 -8.49 -9.91
N VAL A 73 -5.19 -7.36 -9.27
CA VAL A 73 -4.99 -7.23 -7.82
C VAL A 73 -6.31 -6.81 -7.19
N GLN A 74 -6.88 -7.65 -6.34
CA GLN A 74 -8.15 -7.34 -5.69
C GLN A 74 -7.99 -6.14 -4.75
N TYR A 75 -8.99 -5.27 -4.75
CA TYR A 75 -9.05 -4.06 -3.91
C TYR A 75 -7.94 -3.02 -4.18
N TYR A 76 -7.21 -3.11 -5.31
CA TYR A 76 -6.23 -2.08 -5.70
C TYR A 76 -6.82 -0.67 -5.67
N SER A 77 -8.00 -0.48 -6.30
CA SER A 77 -8.66 0.82 -6.37
C SER A 77 -9.11 1.35 -5.01
N TYR A 78 -9.53 0.49 -4.08
CA TYR A 78 -9.88 0.91 -2.72
C TYR A 78 -8.70 1.61 -2.04
N PHE A 79 -7.54 0.94 -2.02
CA PHE A 79 -6.35 1.52 -1.40
C PHE A 79 -5.81 2.70 -2.19
N LYS A 80 -5.76 2.61 -3.53
CA LYS A 80 -5.16 3.68 -4.34
C LYS A 80 -5.97 4.97 -4.32
N ASN A 81 -7.30 4.86 -4.29
CA ASN A 81 -8.16 6.03 -4.18
C ASN A 81 -8.05 6.69 -2.80
N ALA A 82 -7.92 5.89 -1.73
CA ALA A 82 -7.76 6.42 -0.37
C ALA A 82 -6.35 6.99 -0.11
N CYS A 83 -5.32 6.35 -0.67
CA CYS A 83 -3.92 6.69 -0.46
C CYS A 83 -3.17 6.78 -1.80
N PRO A 84 -3.43 7.83 -2.61
CA PRO A 84 -2.87 7.95 -3.95
C PRO A 84 -1.35 8.08 -3.95
N ARG A 85 -0.77 8.62 -2.88
CA ARG A 85 0.67 8.94 -2.74
C ARG A 85 1.48 7.86 -2.04
N SER A 86 0.97 6.63 -1.99
CA SER A 86 1.67 5.48 -1.43
C SER A 86 1.64 4.30 -2.38
N TYR A 87 2.58 3.38 -2.18
CA TYR A 87 2.45 2.01 -2.67
C TYR A 87 1.24 1.36 -2.01
N VAL A 88 0.36 0.80 -2.83
CA VAL A 88 -0.76 -0.03 -2.36
C VAL A 88 -0.70 -1.47 -2.87
N TYR A 89 0.37 -1.76 -3.60
CA TYR A 89 0.57 -2.96 -4.41
C TYR A 89 2.06 -3.08 -4.80
N ALA A 90 2.53 -4.27 -5.16
CA ALA A 90 3.95 -4.59 -5.36
C ALA A 90 4.63 -3.87 -6.54
N TYR A 91 3.91 -3.66 -7.66
CA TYR A 91 4.43 -2.99 -8.86
C TYR A 91 3.67 -1.69 -9.16
N ASP A 92 3.39 -0.91 -8.12
CA ASP A 92 2.58 0.31 -8.19
C ASP A 92 3.33 1.51 -8.82
N GLU A 93 4.58 1.35 -9.26
CA GLU A 93 5.35 2.38 -9.98
C GLU A 93 4.62 2.86 -11.24
N SER A 94 3.89 1.97 -11.90
CA SER A 94 3.09 2.28 -13.09
C SER A 94 2.02 3.36 -12.83
N SER A 95 1.59 3.55 -11.58
CA SER A 95 0.68 4.63 -11.17
C SER A 95 1.31 6.02 -11.19
N LYS A 96 2.66 6.11 -11.26
CA LYS A 96 3.45 7.36 -11.18
C LYS A 96 3.25 8.17 -9.90
N THR A 97 2.61 7.57 -8.90
CA THR A 97 2.22 8.23 -7.64
C THR A 97 2.60 7.42 -6.41
N ALA A 98 3.30 6.30 -6.58
CA ALA A 98 3.76 5.44 -5.49
C ALA A 98 5.20 5.73 -5.05
N LEU A 99 6.09 5.99 -6.02
CA LEU A 99 7.52 6.21 -5.78
C LEU A 99 7.88 7.69 -5.80
N TRP A 100 8.43 8.17 -4.69
CA TRP A 100 8.89 9.55 -4.54
C TRP A 100 10.39 9.56 -4.29
N THR A 101 11.13 10.29 -5.12
CA THR A 101 12.58 10.36 -5.04
C THR A 101 13.03 11.74 -4.58
N CYS A 102 14.15 11.79 -3.88
CA CYS A 102 14.80 13.02 -3.46
C CYS A 102 16.30 12.93 -3.74
N PRO A 103 16.90 13.85 -4.52
CA PRO A 103 18.32 13.79 -4.83
C PRO A 103 19.20 13.88 -3.57
N ALA A 104 20.18 12.99 -3.45
CA ALA A 104 21.10 12.96 -2.31
C ALA A 104 21.88 14.28 -2.13
N ALA A 105 22.19 14.98 -3.23
CA ALA A 105 22.86 16.27 -3.21
C ALA A 105 22.11 17.35 -2.41
N LYS A 106 20.79 17.20 -2.24
CA LYS A 106 19.97 18.12 -1.43
C LYS A 106 20.15 17.96 0.08
N LYS A 107 20.78 16.86 0.54
CA LYS A 107 21.01 16.57 1.97
C LYS A 107 19.73 16.73 2.81
N ALA A 108 18.65 16.13 2.34
CA ALA A 108 17.35 16.25 2.99
C ALA A 108 17.30 15.46 4.30
N ASP A 109 16.76 16.08 5.34
CA ASP A 109 16.29 15.39 6.54
C ASP A 109 14.83 14.99 6.34
N TYR A 110 14.41 13.89 6.98
CA TYR A 110 13.06 13.34 6.86
C TYR A 110 12.34 13.30 8.20
N THR A 111 11.04 13.59 8.20
CA THR A 111 10.18 13.45 9.37
C THR A 111 9.04 12.49 9.07
N LEU A 112 8.85 11.50 9.95
CA LEU A 112 7.77 10.53 9.87
C LEU A 112 6.68 10.94 10.87
N THR A 113 5.46 11.14 10.38
CA THR A 113 4.30 11.50 11.20
C THR A 113 3.26 10.39 11.16
N PHE A 114 2.89 9.89 12.33
CA PHE A 114 1.76 8.98 12.52
C PHE A 114 0.50 9.81 12.77
N CYS A 115 -0.62 9.42 12.17
CA CYS A 115 -1.87 10.21 12.18
C CYS A 115 -1.65 11.69 11.79
N PRO A 116 -1.07 11.95 10.60
CA PRO A 116 -0.69 13.29 10.12
C PRO A 116 -1.88 14.17 9.72
#